data_AF-L0HGT4-F1
#
_entry.id   AF-L0HGT4-F1
#
_cell.length_a   1.000
_cell.length_b   1.000
_cell.length_c   1.000
_cell.angle_alpha   90.00
_cell.angle_beta   90.00
_cell.angle_gamma   90.00
#
_symmetry.space_group_name_H-M   'P 1'
#
loop_
_entity.id
_entity.type
_entity.pdbx_description
1 polymer ?
#
loop_
_entity_poly.entity_id
_entity_poly.type
_entity_poly.pdbx_seq_one_letter_code
_entity_poly.pdbx_strand_id
1 'polypeptide(L)'
;MDTHSADLLKDQLILFRQSVSEAAKNLSGSSGPGSWHAGAPFAEKCRILDLLHSSSLPPEEKTIFVQEYQRIVEELDALLDRHGQVYCNLLLVELRNLVHAYHAETCLSSYWRDTTCVRSGRERRELIGELLEHLSSHYPLSALEALVATIDDNAVLDEVVMTDHGTSEDFRSPGLLKGSSPERDAYCCGETKLSARHV
;
A
#
# COMPACT_ATOMS: atom_id res chain seq x y z
N MET A 1 8.23 4.35 -30.91
CA MET A 1 8.69 4.49 -29.51
C MET A 1 7.45 4.70 -28.67
N ASP A 2 7.29 3.95 -27.58
CA ASP A 2 6.17 4.11 -26.67
C ASP A 2 6.45 5.31 -25.74
N THR A 3 6.15 6.51 -26.25
CA THR A 3 6.38 7.78 -25.55
C THR A 3 5.57 7.89 -24.27
N HIS A 4 4.41 7.23 -24.20
CA HIS A 4 3.52 7.35 -23.04
C HIS A 4 4.08 6.63 -21.80
N SER A 5 4.64 5.42 -21.98
CA SER A 5 5.31 4.69 -20.90
C SER A 5 6.54 5.43 -20.38
N ALA A 6 7.31 6.06 -21.27
CA ALA A 6 8.48 6.86 -20.91
C ALA A 6 8.10 8.12 -20.11
N ASP A 7 7.06 8.83 -20.54
CA ASP A 7 6.60 10.05 -19.85
C ASP A 7 5.99 9.73 -18.49
N LEU A 8 5.23 8.63 -18.37
CA LEU A 8 4.73 8.16 -17.08
C LEU A 8 5.89 7.84 -16.12
N LEU A 9 6.93 7.15 -16.58
CA LEU A 9 8.10 6.84 -15.75
C LEU A 9 8.85 8.10 -15.31
N LYS A 10 9.00 9.10 -16.18
CA LYS A 10 9.57 10.42 -15.80
C LYS A 10 8.76 11.07 -14.69
N ASP A 11 7.43 11.14 -14.86
CA ASP A 11 6.55 11.77 -13.88
C ASP A 11 6.64 11.06 -12.52
N GLN A 12 6.68 9.73 -12.51
CA GLN A 12 6.81 8.97 -11.27
C GLN A 12 8.19 9.14 -10.62
N LEU A 13 9.28 9.21 -11.39
CA LEU A 13 10.61 9.53 -10.85
C LEU A 13 10.64 10.92 -10.20
N ILE A 14 9.96 11.90 -10.79
CA ILE A 14 9.81 13.24 -10.20
C ILE A 14 9.07 13.16 -8.87
N LEU A 15 7.95 12.41 -8.81
CA LEU A 15 7.17 12.22 -7.58
C LEU A 15 7.99 11.50 -6.49
N PHE A 16 8.75 10.47 -6.85
CA PHE A 16 9.62 9.77 -5.91
C PHE A 16 10.66 10.73 -5.32
N ARG A 17 11.35 11.49 -6.15
CA ARG A 17 12.34 12.46 -5.65
C ARG A 17 11.71 13.56 -4.78
N GLN A 18 10.51 14.02 -5.14
CA GLN A 18 9.75 14.97 -4.34
C GLN A 18 9.39 14.38 -2.97
N SER A 19 8.96 13.12 -2.92
CA SER A 19 8.64 12.46 -1.65
C SER A 19 9.85 12.32 -0.73
N VAL A 20 11.04 12.00 -1.27
CA VAL A 20 12.31 11.98 -0.51
C VAL A 20 12.63 13.37 0.03
N SER A 21 12.51 14.40 -0.83
CA SER A 21 12.76 15.79 -0.45
C SER A 21 11.80 16.30 0.62
N GLU A 22 10.53 15.88 0.56
CA GLU A 22 9.50 16.23 1.53
C GLU A 22 9.73 15.53 2.87
N ALA A 23 10.07 14.23 2.85
CA ALA A 23 10.47 13.50 4.05
C ALA A 23 11.68 14.18 4.72
N ALA A 24 12.69 14.56 3.95
CA ALA A 24 13.86 15.29 4.46
C ALA A 24 13.49 16.61 5.14
N LYS A 25 12.61 17.40 4.52
CA LYS A 25 12.13 18.67 5.08
C LYS A 25 11.35 18.45 6.37
N ASN A 26 10.47 17.46 6.40
CA ASN A 26 9.64 17.20 7.58
C ASN A 26 10.45 16.61 8.74
N LEU A 27 11.46 15.79 8.47
CA LEU A 27 12.39 15.30 9.49
C LEU A 27 13.32 16.39 10.04
N SER A 28 13.59 17.43 9.24
CA SER A 28 14.43 18.57 9.63
C SER A 28 13.63 19.73 10.25
N GLY A 29 12.32 19.77 10.02
CA GLY A 29 11.42 20.85 10.44
C GLY A 29 10.70 20.55 11.76
N SER A 30 10.07 21.58 12.33
CA SER A 30 9.19 21.43 13.51
C SER A 30 7.75 21.05 13.16
N SER A 31 7.51 20.58 11.93
CA SER A 31 6.20 20.15 11.47
C SER A 31 5.71 19.04 12.38
N GLY A 32 4.53 19.20 12.97
CA GLY A 32 3.96 18.17 13.85
C GLY A 32 3.87 16.82 13.13
N PRO A 33 4.14 15.69 13.81
CA PRO A 33 4.23 14.36 13.20
C PRO A 33 2.92 13.81 12.58
N GLY A 34 1.84 14.60 12.54
CA GLY A 34 0.51 14.15 12.13
C GLY A 34 0.06 14.50 10.71
N SER A 35 0.86 15.19 9.88
CA SER A 35 0.40 15.67 8.57
C SER A 35 1.10 15.06 7.35
N TRP A 36 2.11 14.22 7.52
CA TRP A 36 2.89 13.69 6.40
C TRP A 36 3.16 12.20 6.58
N HIS A 37 3.31 11.50 5.45
CA HIS A 37 3.52 10.05 5.41
C HIS A 37 5.00 9.73 5.29
N ALA A 38 5.58 9.14 6.34
CA ALA A 38 6.99 8.77 6.43
C ALA A 38 7.40 7.73 5.37
N GLY A 39 6.51 6.82 5.02
CA GLY A 39 6.67 5.74 4.06
C GLY A 39 6.36 6.12 2.62
N ALA A 40 5.97 7.36 2.35
CA ALA A 40 5.70 7.82 0.98
C ALA A 40 6.87 7.55 0.01
N PRO A 41 8.14 7.79 0.38
CA PRO A 41 9.28 7.45 -0.50
C PRO A 41 9.34 5.96 -0.85
N PHE A 42 9.03 5.08 0.09
CA PHE A 42 9.04 3.63 -0.14
C PHE A 42 7.87 3.20 -1.04
N ALA A 43 6.70 3.83 -0.89
CA ALA A 43 5.56 3.57 -1.78
C ALA A 43 5.88 3.95 -3.23
N GLU A 44 6.51 5.12 -3.45
CA GLU A 44 6.94 5.54 -4.78
C GLU A 44 8.09 4.68 -5.32
N LYS A 45 9.01 4.22 -4.45
CA LYS A 45 10.08 3.27 -4.81
C LYS A 45 9.50 1.98 -5.38
N CYS A 46 8.51 1.38 -4.71
CA CYS A 46 7.85 0.15 -5.19
C CYS A 46 7.13 0.40 -6.52
N ARG A 47 6.36 1.50 -6.63
CA ARG A 47 5.61 1.84 -7.85
C ARG A 47 6.51 1.99 -9.08
N ILE A 48 7.67 2.65 -8.93
CA ILE A 48 8.61 2.81 -10.04
C ILE A 48 9.23 1.48 -10.44
N LEU A 49 9.56 0.60 -9.48
CA LEU A 49 10.07 -0.73 -9.80
C LEU A 49 9.08 -1.53 -10.65
N ASP A 50 7.80 -1.50 -10.29
CA ASP A 50 6.75 -2.17 -11.08
C ASP A 50 6.61 -1.58 -12.48
N LEU A 51 6.67 -0.26 -12.62
CA LEU A 51 6.64 0.40 -13.93
C LEU A 51 7.88 0.06 -14.76
N LEU A 52 9.07 0.04 -14.16
CA LEU A 52 10.29 -0.37 -14.84
C LEU A 52 10.21 -1.83 -15.30
N HIS A 53 9.69 -2.73 -14.47
CA HIS A 53 9.53 -4.14 -14.83
C HIS A 53 8.50 -4.36 -15.93
N SER A 54 7.36 -3.67 -15.86
CA SER A 54 6.26 -3.80 -16.81
C SER A 54 6.46 -3.03 -18.12
N SER A 55 7.35 -2.04 -18.14
CA SER A 55 7.59 -1.19 -19.31
C SER A 55 8.18 -1.96 -20.51
N SER A 56 7.70 -1.63 -21.71
CA SER A 56 8.17 -2.13 -23.00
C SER A 56 9.25 -1.23 -23.63
N LEU A 57 9.94 -0.43 -22.82
CA LEU A 57 10.91 0.56 -23.29
C LEU A 57 12.15 -0.09 -23.93
N PRO A 58 12.79 0.60 -24.90
CA PRO A 58 14.08 0.19 -25.42
C PRO A 58 15.13 0.06 -24.31
N PRO A 59 16.10 -0.89 -24.42
CA PRO A 59 17.11 -1.12 -23.38
C PRO A 59 17.91 0.13 -23.00
N GLU A 60 18.27 0.96 -23.98
CA GLU A 60 19.04 2.19 -23.79
C GLU A 60 18.28 3.20 -22.93
N GLU A 61 17.00 3.43 -23.25
CA GLU A 61 16.12 4.35 -22.53
C GLU A 61 15.78 3.83 -21.13
N LYS A 62 15.52 2.52 -21.01
CA LYS A 62 15.32 1.85 -19.73
C LYS A 62 16.54 1.99 -18.81
N THR A 63 17.74 1.90 -19.36
CA THR A 63 18.99 2.07 -18.58
C THR A 63 19.09 3.46 -17.97
N ILE A 64 18.69 4.51 -18.70
CA ILE A 64 18.67 5.89 -18.18
C ILE A 64 17.71 6.00 -16.99
N PHE A 65 16.51 5.44 -17.10
CA PHE A 65 15.53 5.46 -16.01
C PHE A 65 15.99 4.65 -14.79
N VAL A 66 16.62 3.50 -15.01
CA VAL A 66 17.21 2.70 -13.92
C VAL A 66 18.31 3.47 -13.19
N GLN A 67 19.17 4.19 -13.92
CA GLN A 67 20.22 5.02 -13.31
C GLN A 67 19.64 6.16 -12.47
N GLU A 68 18.61 6.86 -12.96
CA GLU A 68 17.97 7.93 -12.19
C GLU A 68 17.20 7.36 -10.98
N TYR A 69 16.53 6.22 -11.15
CA TYR A 69 15.92 5.49 -10.03
C TYR A 69 16.94 5.17 -8.94
N GLN A 70 18.09 4.58 -9.31
CA GLN A 70 19.17 4.26 -8.37
C GLN A 70 19.70 5.50 -7.66
N ARG A 71 19.89 6.60 -8.38
CA ARG A 71 20.30 7.87 -7.76
C ARG A 71 19.29 8.35 -6.71
N ILE A 72 18.00 8.26 -6.96
CA ILE A 72 16.99 8.70 -5.98
C ILE A 72 16.94 7.72 -4.79
N VAL A 73 17.14 6.43 -5.01
CA VAL A 73 17.30 5.44 -3.92
C VAL A 73 18.50 5.81 -3.04
N GLU A 74 19.65 6.16 -3.62
CA GLU A 74 20.81 6.64 -2.85
C GLU A 74 20.50 7.92 -2.05
N GLU A 75 19.69 8.84 -2.60
CA GLU A 75 19.20 10.01 -1.86
C GLU A 75 18.32 9.62 -0.65
N LEU A 76 17.48 8.59 -0.80
CA LEU A 76 16.67 8.04 0.30
C LEU A 76 17.53 7.34 1.35
N ASP A 77 18.50 6.53 0.94
CA ASP A 77 19.42 5.85 1.86
C ASP A 77 20.25 6.86 2.67
N ALA A 78 20.74 7.92 2.01
CA ALA A 78 21.43 9.00 2.71
C ALA A 78 20.52 9.73 3.73
N LEU A 79 19.22 9.83 3.45
CA LEU A 79 18.25 10.38 4.39
C LEU A 79 18.08 9.49 5.62
N LEU A 80 18.00 8.18 5.40
CA LEU A 80 17.92 7.16 6.44
C LEU A 80 19.15 7.19 7.34
N ASP A 81 20.35 7.26 6.75
CA ASP A 81 21.60 7.36 7.51
C ASP A 81 21.65 8.65 8.34
N ARG A 82 21.15 9.76 7.80
CA ARG A 82 21.20 11.08 8.45
C ARG A 82 20.24 11.22 9.63
N HIS A 83 19.01 10.73 9.47
CA HIS A 83 17.96 10.87 10.49
C HIS A 83 17.79 9.60 11.35
N GLY A 84 18.47 8.52 10.97
CA GLY A 84 18.65 7.28 11.72
C GLY A 84 17.38 6.82 12.43
N GLN A 85 17.52 6.60 13.74
CA GLN A 85 16.47 6.05 14.59
C GLN A 85 15.16 6.85 14.57
N VAL A 86 15.20 8.17 14.36
CA VAL A 86 13.97 8.99 14.34
C VAL A 86 13.11 8.62 13.14
N TYR A 87 13.74 8.50 11.97
CA TYR A 87 13.00 8.12 10.77
C TYR A 87 12.52 6.67 10.86
N CYS A 88 13.37 5.75 11.32
CA CYS A 88 12.98 4.36 11.55
C CYS A 88 11.79 4.21 12.52
N ASN A 89 11.73 5.01 13.60
CA ASN A 89 10.60 5.00 14.53
C ASN A 89 9.29 5.44 13.85
N LEU A 90 9.34 6.45 12.97
CA LEU A 90 8.16 6.90 12.22
C LEU A 90 7.70 5.83 11.22
N LEU A 91 8.65 5.23 10.50
CA LEU A 91 8.38 4.13 9.57
C LEU A 91 7.76 2.92 10.30
N LEU A 92 8.21 2.62 11.52
CA LEU A 92 7.62 1.53 12.33
C LEU A 92 6.15 1.81 12.70
N VAL A 93 5.80 3.05 13.03
CA VAL A 93 4.40 3.44 13.30
C VAL A 93 3.55 3.25 12.05
N GLU A 94 4.06 3.66 10.89
CA GLU A 94 3.34 3.48 9.64
C GLU A 94 3.20 2.02 9.23
N LEU A 95 4.26 1.22 9.37
CA LEU A 95 4.22 -0.21 9.11
C LEU A 95 3.12 -0.88 9.94
N ARG A 96 2.98 -0.54 11.23
CA ARG A 96 1.89 -1.07 12.07
C ARG A 96 0.52 -0.70 11.51
N ASN A 97 0.33 0.56 11.12
CA ASN A 97 -0.93 1.02 10.55
C ASN A 97 -1.23 0.31 9.21
N LEU A 98 -0.23 0.13 8.35
CA LEU A 98 -0.34 -0.56 7.08
C LEU A 98 -0.72 -2.04 7.26
N VAL A 99 -0.08 -2.74 8.18
CA VAL A 99 -0.39 -4.14 8.50
C VAL A 99 -1.82 -4.28 9.02
N HIS A 100 -2.25 -3.40 9.92
CA HIS A 100 -3.63 -3.41 10.42
C HIS A 100 -4.65 -3.10 9.33
N ALA A 101 -4.38 -2.12 8.46
CA ALA A 101 -5.25 -1.78 7.33
C ALA A 101 -5.33 -2.94 6.34
N TYR A 102 -4.18 -3.55 6.00
CA TYR A 102 -4.11 -4.74 5.15
C TYR A 102 -4.93 -5.89 5.74
N HIS A 103 -4.76 -6.18 7.03
CA HIS A 103 -5.52 -7.24 7.71
C HIS A 103 -7.02 -6.98 7.68
N ALA A 104 -7.46 -5.76 8.00
CA ALA A 104 -8.88 -5.40 7.96
C ALA A 104 -9.47 -5.57 6.55
N GLU A 105 -8.73 -5.18 5.52
CA GLU A 105 -9.13 -5.34 4.13
C GLU A 105 -9.20 -6.79 3.68
N THR A 106 -8.21 -7.63 4.00
CA THR A 106 -8.24 -9.06 3.65
C THR A 106 -9.43 -9.75 4.31
N CYS A 107 -9.70 -9.45 5.59
CA CYS A 107 -10.87 -9.94 6.29
C CYS A 107 -12.19 -9.51 5.60
N LEU A 108 -12.30 -8.25 5.19
CA LEU A 108 -13.49 -7.75 4.48
C LEU A 108 -13.63 -8.36 3.07
N SER A 109 -12.55 -8.50 2.31
CA SER A 109 -12.59 -9.12 0.98
C SER A 109 -13.05 -10.57 1.06
N SER A 110 -12.56 -11.34 2.05
CA SER A 110 -13.00 -12.72 2.28
C SER A 110 -14.52 -12.80 2.55
N TYR A 111 -15.07 -11.80 3.22
CA TYR A 111 -16.49 -11.73 3.54
C TYR A 111 -17.35 -11.33 2.33
N TRP A 112 -16.90 -10.36 1.53
CA TRP A 112 -17.67 -9.78 0.42
C TRP A 112 -17.37 -10.38 -0.97
N ARG A 113 -16.34 -11.23 -1.11
CA ARG A 113 -15.81 -11.74 -2.41
C ARG A 113 -15.55 -10.62 -3.43
N ASP A 114 -15.00 -9.50 -2.96
CA ASP A 114 -14.73 -8.33 -3.79
C ASP A 114 -13.28 -8.33 -4.31
N THR A 115 -13.14 -8.38 -5.64
CA THR A 115 -11.85 -8.38 -6.37
C THR A 115 -11.12 -7.03 -6.36
N THR A 116 -11.81 -5.91 -6.08
CA THR A 116 -11.18 -4.58 -6.06
C THR A 116 -10.25 -4.40 -4.87
N CYS A 117 -10.55 -5.08 -3.76
CA CYS A 117 -9.74 -5.11 -2.55
C CYS A 117 -8.41 -5.87 -2.73
N VAL A 118 -8.35 -6.80 -3.69
CA VAL A 118 -7.14 -7.59 -3.99
C VAL A 118 -6.02 -6.72 -4.57
N ARG A 119 -6.37 -5.70 -5.38
CA ARG A 119 -5.37 -4.82 -6.01
C ARG A 119 -4.73 -3.86 -5.00
N SER A 120 -5.53 -3.25 -4.12
CA SER A 120 -5.01 -2.42 -3.01
C SER A 120 -4.25 -3.26 -1.98
N GLY A 121 -4.64 -4.52 -1.79
CA GLY A 121 -3.93 -5.48 -0.94
C GLY A 121 -2.51 -5.77 -1.45
N ARG A 122 -2.33 -5.95 -2.77
CA ARG A 122 -1.02 -6.22 -3.37
C ARG A 122 -0.03 -5.06 -3.17
N GLU A 123 -0.42 -3.85 -3.54
CA GLU A 123 0.43 -2.66 -3.41
C GLU A 123 0.84 -2.43 -1.94
N ARG A 124 -0.09 -2.67 -0.99
CA ARG A 124 0.24 -2.59 0.44
C ARG A 124 1.14 -3.71 0.91
N ARG A 125 0.98 -4.94 0.42
CA ARG A 125 1.86 -6.06 0.78
C ARG A 125 3.31 -5.78 0.33
N GLU A 126 3.49 -5.26 -0.88
CA GLU A 126 4.81 -4.91 -1.41
C GLU A 126 5.45 -3.78 -0.56
N LEU A 127 4.69 -2.74 -0.22
CA LEU A 127 5.16 -1.69 0.70
C LEU A 127 5.49 -2.22 2.10
N ILE A 128 4.66 -3.11 2.65
CA ILE A 128 4.90 -3.75 3.94
C ILE A 128 6.21 -4.56 3.90
N GLY A 129 6.44 -5.33 2.83
CA GLY A 129 7.67 -6.08 2.62
C GLY A 129 8.90 -5.19 2.57
N GLU A 130 8.85 -4.11 1.79
CA GLU A 130 9.94 -3.14 1.67
C GLU A 130 10.27 -2.48 3.02
N LEU A 131 9.26 -2.07 3.77
CA LEU A 131 9.45 -1.48 5.10
C LEU A 131 9.99 -2.50 6.12
N LEU A 132 9.56 -3.75 6.06
CA LEU A 132 10.06 -4.82 6.92
C LEU A 132 11.54 -5.11 6.63
N GLU A 133 11.92 -5.23 5.35
CA GLU A 133 13.31 -5.43 4.95
C GLU A 133 14.19 -4.31 5.49
N HIS A 134 13.78 -3.07 5.29
CA HIS A 134 14.52 -1.90 5.75
C HIS A 134 14.64 -1.87 7.29
N LEU A 135 13.52 -2.06 8.02
CA LEU A 135 13.50 -1.98 9.48
C LEU A 135 14.16 -3.19 10.18
N SER A 136 14.30 -4.33 9.50
CA SER A 136 14.92 -5.55 10.06
C SER A 136 16.38 -5.35 10.47
N SER A 137 17.07 -4.39 9.85
CA SER A 137 18.44 -4.02 10.20
C SER A 137 18.53 -3.15 11.47
N HIS A 138 17.43 -2.49 11.86
CA HIS A 138 17.37 -1.53 12.96
C HIS A 138 16.61 -2.03 14.19
N TYR A 139 15.72 -3.02 14.03
CA TYR A 139 14.94 -3.61 15.12
C TYR A 139 15.14 -5.12 15.18
N PRO A 140 15.14 -5.72 16.39
CA PRO A 140 15.19 -7.16 16.51
C PRO A 140 13.97 -7.79 15.84
N LEU A 141 14.17 -8.91 15.15
CA LEU A 141 13.11 -9.69 14.49
C LEU A 141 11.91 -9.94 15.41
N SER A 142 12.13 -10.19 16.70
CA SER A 142 11.07 -10.37 17.71
C SER A 142 10.11 -9.18 17.85
N ALA A 143 10.53 -7.96 17.52
CA ALA A 143 9.67 -6.78 17.53
C ALA A 143 8.81 -6.65 16.25
N LEU A 144 9.20 -7.33 15.17
CA LEU A 144 8.52 -7.34 13.87
C LEU A 144 7.73 -8.64 13.64
N GLU A 145 8.06 -9.73 14.35
CA GLU A 145 7.43 -11.05 14.27
C GLU A 145 5.90 -11.00 14.41
N ALA A 146 5.36 -10.20 15.34
CA ALA A 146 3.92 -10.07 15.52
C ALA A 146 3.22 -9.43 14.29
N LEU A 147 3.91 -8.52 13.60
CA LEU A 147 3.41 -7.90 12.38
C LEU A 147 3.46 -8.88 11.20
N VAL A 148 4.55 -9.63 11.08
CA VAL A 148 4.71 -10.68 10.05
C VAL A 148 3.67 -11.79 10.22
N ALA A 149 3.46 -12.28 11.44
CA ALA A 149 2.45 -13.32 11.72
C ALA A 149 1.03 -12.89 11.29
N THR A 150 0.69 -11.61 11.47
CA THR A 150 -0.62 -11.06 11.05
C THR A 150 -0.81 -11.08 9.53
N ILE A 151 0.29 -11.04 8.75
CA ILE A 151 0.27 -11.09 7.29
C ILE A 151 0.18 -12.54 6.81
N ASP A 152 0.97 -13.45 7.41
CA ASP A 152 1.07 -14.85 7.00
C ASP A 152 -0.26 -15.60 7.21
N ASP A 153 -0.95 -15.38 8.34
CA ASP A 153 -2.27 -15.97 8.62
C ASP A 153 -3.31 -15.63 7.52
N ASN A 154 -3.14 -14.47 6.88
CA ASN A 154 -4.02 -13.98 5.82
C ASN A 154 -3.56 -14.38 4.42
N ALA A 155 -2.26 -14.59 4.20
CA ALA A 155 -1.73 -15.05 2.91
C ALA A 155 -2.21 -16.46 2.56
N VAL A 156 -2.37 -17.32 3.57
CA VAL A 156 -2.93 -18.68 3.41
C VAL A 156 -4.39 -18.65 2.91
N LEU A 157 -5.17 -17.62 3.26
CA LEU A 157 -6.55 -17.47 2.78
C LEU A 157 -6.63 -17.00 1.32
N ASP A 158 -5.67 -16.18 0.87
CA ASP A 158 -5.62 -15.64 -0.50
C ASP A 158 -5.37 -16.76 -1.54
N GLU A 159 -4.57 -17.79 -1.20
CA GLU A 159 -4.36 -18.97 -2.06
C GLU A 159 -5.61 -19.87 -2.14
N VAL A 160 -6.34 -20.01 -1.02
CA VAL A 160 -7.54 -20.88 -0.96
C VAL A 160 -8.69 -20.30 -1.79
N VAL A 161 -8.82 -18.97 -1.88
CA VAL A 161 -9.86 -18.30 -2.69
C VAL A 161 -9.59 -18.46 -4.20
N MET A 162 -8.35 -18.73 -4.61
CA MET A 162 -7.98 -18.94 -6.02
C MET A 162 -8.10 -20.39 -6.51
N THR A 163 -8.30 -21.36 -5.61
CA THR A 163 -8.34 -22.80 -5.96
C THR A 163 -9.71 -23.46 -6.01
N ASP A 164 -10.82 -22.77 -5.76
CA ASP A 164 -12.15 -23.36 -5.91
C ASP A 164 -12.60 -23.41 -7.39
N HIS A 165 -11.94 -24.30 -8.12
CA HIS A 165 -12.52 -24.94 -9.30
C HIS A 165 -13.77 -25.70 -8.85
N GLY A 166 -14.89 -25.38 -9.50
CA GLY A 166 -16.18 -25.96 -9.22
C GLY A 166 -16.17 -27.48 -9.15
N THR A 167 -16.61 -27.99 -8.01
CA THR A 167 -17.47 -29.17 -7.98
C THR A 167 -18.78 -28.76 -7.34
N SER A 168 -19.74 -28.55 -8.24
CA SER A 168 -21.16 -28.69 -8.00
C SER A 168 -21.41 -29.95 -7.17
N GLU A 169 -21.72 -29.82 -5.89
CA GLU A 169 -22.54 -30.79 -5.19
C GLU A 169 -23.60 -30.08 -4.35
N ASP A 170 -24.83 -30.58 -4.54
CA ASP A 170 -26.09 -30.08 -4.05
C ASP A 170 -26.11 -29.86 -2.54
N PHE A 171 -26.35 -28.61 -2.11
CA PHE A 171 -26.95 -28.36 -0.81
C PHE A 171 -28.42 -27.97 -0.96
N ARG A 172 -29.26 -28.98 -0.72
CA ARG A 172 -30.71 -28.84 -0.51
C ARG A 172 -30.99 -27.88 0.65
N SER A 173 -31.59 -26.75 0.35
CA SER A 173 -32.25 -25.90 1.35
C SER A 173 -33.50 -26.59 1.92
N PRO A 174 -33.71 -26.64 3.24
CA PRO A 174 -35.04 -26.75 3.81
C PRO A 174 -35.57 -25.34 4.06
N GLY A 175 -36.61 -24.97 3.32
CA GLY A 175 -37.20 -23.64 3.36
C GLY A 175 -38.03 -23.33 4.60
N LEU A 176 -38.35 -22.04 4.77
CA LEU A 176 -39.58 -21.58 5.39
C LEU A 176 -39.88 -20.10 5.02
N LEU A 177 -40.91 -19.96 4.18
CA LEU A 177 -41.95 -18.91 4.11
C LEU A 177 -41.59 -17.44 3.75
N LYS A 178 -41.69 -17.16 2.45
CA LYS A 178 -42.68 -16.27 1.78
C LYS A 178 -43.27 -15.09 2.60
N GLY A 179 -42.89 -13.87 2.20
CA GLY A 179 -43.61 -12.64 2.53
C GLY A 179 -43.07 -11.39 1.80
N SER A 180 -43.60 -11.12 0.60
CA SER A 180 -43.80 -9.80 -0.05
C SER A 180 -42.63 -8.79 -0.21
N SER A 181 -42.22 -8.56 -1.47
CA SER A 181 -41.48 -7.40 -2.02
C SER A 181 -42.32 -6.10 -2.10
N PRO A 182 -41.78 -4.95 -2.58
CA PRO A 182 -40.45 -4.36 -2.41
C PRO A 182 -40.53 -2.84 -2.06
N GLU A 183 -39.66 -2.32 -1.19
CA GLU A 183 -39.38 -0.87 -1.17
C GLU A 183 -37.87 -0.62 -1.20
N ARG A 184 -37.49 0.27 -2.12
CA ARG A 184 -36.12 0.72 -2.37
C ARG A 184 -35.75 1.72 -1.30
N ASP A 185 -34.82 1.38 -0.43
CA ASP A 185 -34.10 2.38 0.35
C ASP A 185 -32.64 2.44 -0.11
N ALA A 186 -32.39 3.50 -0.87
CA ALA A 186 -31.05 3.98 -1.17
C ALA A 186 -30.45 4.54 0.13
N TYR A 187 -29.49 3.83 0.70
CA TYR A 187 -28.64 4.40 1.74
C TYR A 187 -27.58 5.30 1.07
N CYS A 188 -27.88 6.59 1.02
CA CYS A 188 -26.91 7.64 0.74
C CYS A 188 -25.84 7.65 1.83
N CYS A 189 -24.57 7.49 1.44
CA CYS A 189 -23.42 7.81 2.27
C CYS A 189 -23.52 9.27 2.73
N GLY A 190 -23.40 9.47 4.06
CA GLY A 190 -23.49 10.78 4.68
C GLY A 190 -22.34 11.69 4.25
N GLU A 191 -22.68 12.74 3.50
CA GLU A 191 -21.88 13.95 3.41
C GLU A 191 -21.99 14.72 4.75
N THR A 192 -20.91 14.73 5.54
CA THR A 192 -20.78 15.70 6.62
C THR A 192 -20.52 17.09 6.03
N LYS A 193 -21.60 17.88 5.89
CA LYS A 193 -21.55 19.33 5.73
C LYS A 193 -21.10 19.98 7.04
N LEU A 194 -19.93 20.61 7.04
CA LEU A 194 -19.57 21.60 8.06
C LEU A 194 -20.35 22.89 7.79
N SER A 195 -21.35 23.14 8.64
CA SER A 195 -22.14 24.38 8.66
C SER A 195 -21.40 25.47 9.42
N ALA A 196 -21.18 26.61 8.76
CA ALA A 196 -20.73 27.84 9.39
C ALA A 196 -21.95 28.65 9.87
N ARG A 197 -21.98 29.03 11.16
CA ARG A 197 -22.07 30.43 11.65
C ARG A 197 -22.49 30.57 13.14
N HIS A 198 -21.67 31.39 13.82
CA HIS A 198 -21.97 32.46 14.79
C HIS A 198 -22.51 32.13 16.18
N VAL A 199 -21.68 32.47 17.20
CA VAL A 199 -21.92 33.59 18.13
C VAL A 199 -20.65 34.41 18.22
#